data_AF-A0A971RGW6-F1
#
_entry.id   AF-A0A971RGW6-F1
#
_cell.length_a   1.000
_cell.length_b   1.000
_cell.length_c   1.000
_cell.angle_alpha   90.00
_cell.angle_beta   90.00
_cell.angle_gamma   90.00
#
_symmetry.space_group_name_H-M   'P 1'
#
loop_
_entity.id
_entity.type
_entity.pdbx_description
1 polymer ?
#
loop_
_entity_poly.entity_id
_entity_poly.type
_entity_poly.pdbx_seq_one_letter_code
_entity_poly.pdbx_strand_id
1 'polypeptide(L)'
;MRMLMGRWGGGLGCLLALLMALAGLPVVPCAAAPPVQGVQSPAGPTPTAPAEAAWYRYQGEADSGPLASVNCGPSVVAMAIQFRGGPRVPVGAIRQVIGGASFTYAADLQHALDHWEVPHQALRSLSELEQALARGSLVLAHLWMHPVTPGEDYATAYSSAEEHSGRFYAYGGSHWLALHTLTSDGEWFIAHDPNVRDGQGIYWYDSGVPKGLNRWYRAAEVSASIEAYGMEVLEVPAPGNRFDGPSAAAAEQEGGLWHRVGPGETLGAIAWHYDVSSRAIHDANGLSNDNLLWIGQQLWIPGAERPASRNQGEPRWHTVAVGDTLIGLGARYGVPWRDIAAANGRLGSGWIRIGERLRIP
;
A
#
# COMPACT_ATOMS: atom_id res chain seq x y z
N MET A 1 36.72 -12.46 -25.22
CA MET A 1 36.71 -13.91 -24.93
C MET A 1 36.06 -14.08 -23.57
N ARG A 2 34.86 -14.67 -23.50
CA ARG A 2 34.16 -14.99 -22.24
C ARG A 2 34.97 -16.03 -21.46
N MET A 3 35.05 -15.90 -20.13
CA MET A 3 35.02 -17.06 -19.24
C MET A 3 34.39 -16.68 -17.89
N LEU A 4 33.37 -17.48 -17.54
CA LEU A 4 32.68 -17.53 -16.26
C LEU A 4 33.53 -18.28 -15.23
N MET A 5 33.34 -17.94 -13.94
CA MET A 5 33.37 -18.79 -12.73
C MET A 5 33.25 -17.78 -11.57
N GLY A 6 32.25 -17.76 -10.69
CA GLY A 6 31.54 -18.84 -10.02
C GLY A 6 31.71 -18.62 -8.52
N ARG A 7 30.96 -17.68 -7.92
CA ARG A 7 30.98 -17.42 -6.47
C ARG A 7 30.06 -18.41 -5.77
N TRP A 8 30.65 -19.50 -5.26
CA TRP A 8 30.06 -20.29 -4.18
C TRP A 8 30.37 -19.61 -2.85
N GLY A 9 29.35 -19.50 -2.00
CA GLY A 9 29.43 -18.90 -0.67
C GLY A 9 29.80 -19.90 0.41
N GLY A 10 30.03 -19.32 1.60
CA GLY A 10 29.73 -19.95 2.89
C GLY A 10 30.74 -20.96 3.43
N GLY A 11 31.28 -20.63 4.60
CA GLY A 11 31.82 -21.62 5.54
C GLY A 11 33.36 -21.68 5.56
N LEU A 12 33.90 -21.67 6.79
CA LEU A 12 35.33 -21.75 7.13
C LEU A 12 36.17 -20.47 6.96
N GLY A 13 35.64 -19.34 7.45
CA GLY A 13 36.41 -18.11 7.69
C GLY A 13 36.79 -17.95 9.17
N CYS A 14 37.24 -19.00 9.85
CA CYS A 14 37.72 -18.94 11.23
C CYS A 14 38.77 -20.02 11.50
N LEU A 15 39.75 -20.18 10.61
CA LEU A 15 41.00 -20.87 10.94
C LEU A 15 42.10 -20.59 9.90
N LEU A 16 42.42 -19.32 9.64
CA LEU A 16 43.67 -18.97 8.95
C LEU A 16 44.13 -17.53 9.22
N ALA A 17 44.09 -17.09 10.48
CA ALA A 17 44.67 -15.82 10.91
C ALA A 17 46.10 -15.97 11.47
N LEU A 18 46.84 -17.03 11.10
CA LEU A 18 48.22 -17.26 11.59
C LEU A 18 49.23 -17.67 10.50
N LEU A 19 48.98 -17.39 9.22
CA LEU A 19 49.94 -17.75 8.15
C LEU A 19 50.03 -16.71 7.01
N MET A 20 49.93 -15.41 7.35
CA MET A 20 50.19 -14.30 6.42
C MET A 20 50.95 -13.16 7.13
N ALA A 21 52.06 -13.47 7.79
CA ALA A 21 52.98 -12.47 8.35
C ALA A 21 54.41 -12.54 7.74
N LEU A 22 54.61 -13.27 6.64
CA LEU A 22 55.94 -13.52 6.04
C LEU A 22 56.09 -13.12 4.56
N ALA A 23 55.19 -12.30 4.00
CA ALA A 23 55.29 -11.89 2.59
C ALA A 23 55.44 -10.38 2.34
N GLY A 24 55.53 -9.53 3.37
CA GLY A 24 55.90 -8.11 3.19
C GLY A 24 55.01 -7.30 2.23
N LEU A 25 53.78 -7.73 1.95
CA LEU A 25 52.84 -7.01 1.09
C LEU A 25 52.02 -6.01 1.94
N PRO A 26 51.74 -4.80 1.42
CA PRO A 26 50.97 -3.82 2.15
C PRO A 26 49.54 -4.34 2.39
N VAL A 27 49.17 -4.48 3.66
CA VAL A 27 47.77 -4.62 4.06
C VAL A 27 47.15 -3.25 3.79
N VAL A 28 46.30 -3.15 2.77
CA VAL A 28 45.43 -1.98 2.61
C VAL A 28 44.35 -2.13 3.69
N PRO A 29 44.34 -1.29 4.75
CA PRO A 29 43.22 -1.31 5.68
C PRO A 29 41.95 -0.98 4.90
N CYS A 30 40.88 -1.75 5.12
CA CYS A 30 39.53 -1.35 4.70
C CYS A 30 39.31 0.07 5.20
N ALA A 31 39.21 1.03 4.27
CA ALA A 31 38.83 2.38 4.60
C ALA A 31 37.47 2.32 5.30
N ALA A 32 37.40 2.87 6.51
CA ALA A 32 36.14 3.16 7.16
C ALA A 32 35.28 3.96 6.17
N ALA A 33 34.00 3.58 6.07
CA ALA A 33 33.03 4.38 5.33
C ALA A 33 33.12 5.84 5.82
N PRO A 34 33.03 6.83 4.91
CA PRO A 34 33.03 8.23 5.32
C PRO A 34 31.90 8.46 6.35
N PRO A 35 32.09 9.35 7.34
CA PRO A 35 31.03 9.69 8.26
C PRO A 35 29.83 10.17 7.45
N VAL A 36 28.72 9.45 7.57
CA VAL A 36 27.44 9.84 7.00
C VAL A 36 27.05 11.14 7.68
N GLN A 37 26.84 12.21 6.91
CA GLN A 37 26.30 13.43 7.48
C GLN A 37 24.92 13.12 8.05
N GLY A 38 24.79 13.30 9.37
CA GLY A 38 23.64 12.90 10.17
C GLY A 38 22.34 13.44 9.62
N VAL A 39 21.38 12.54 9.47
CA VAL A 39 19.99 12.89 9.21
C VAL A 39 19.33 12.95 10.56
N GLN A 40 19.30 14.14 11.15
CA GLN A 40 18.50 14.34 12.36
C GLN A 40 17.02 14.22 12.01
N SER A 41 16.32 13.36 12.74
CA SER A 41 14.85 13.31 12.72
C SER A 41 14.29 14.69 13.09
N PRO A 42 13.16 15.11 12.52
CA PRO A 42 12.45 16.27 13.06
C PRO A 42 12.06 15.97 14.52
N ALA A 43 12.02 17.01 15.36
CA ALA A 43 11.54 16.92 16.73
C ALA A 43 10.03 16.58 16.73
N GLY A 44 9.72 15.29 16.61
CA GLY A 44 8.38 14.74 16.74
C GLY A 44 8.02 14.52 18.21
N PRO A 45 6.73 14.37 18.55
CA PRO A 45 6.32 14.07 19.91
C PRO A 45 7.04 12.81 20.40
N THR A 46 7.56 12.87 21.62
CA THR A 46 8.10 11.71 22.33
C THR A 46 7.07 10.58 22.25
N PRO A 47 7.43 9.36 21.81
CA PRO A 47 6.51 8.24 21.79
C PRO A 47 6.23 7.84 23.24
N THR A 48 5.30 8.55 23.86
CA THR A 48 4.46 7.96 24.89
C THR A 48 3.71 6.84 24.18
N ALA A 49 3.62 5.67 24.78
CA ALA A 49 2.86 4.57 24.22
C ALA A 49 1.43 4.55 24.81
N PRO A 50 0.45 5.28 24.24
CA PRO A 50 -0.96 4.99 24.47
C PRO A 50 -1.54 4.27 23.24
N ALA A 51 -2.35 3.23 23.46
CA ALA A 51 -3.35 2.61 22.56
C ALA A 51 -2.99 2.22 21.09
N GLU A 52 -2.15 2.96 20.37
CA GLU A 52 -1.72 2.78 18.98
C GLU A 52 -0.74 1.60 18.80
N ALA A 53 -0.18 1.07 19.89
CA ALA A 53 0.72 -0.09 19.87
C ALA A 53 0.02 -1.47 19.91
N ALA A 54 -1.32 -1.52 19.89
CA ALA A 54 -2.07 -2.76 20.18
C ALA A 54 -1.84 -3.89 19.16
N TRP A 55 -1.52 -3.55 17.91
CA TRP A 55 -1.38 -4.51 16.82
C TRP A 55 0.07 -4.69 16.34
N TYR A 56 1.03 -3.99 16.93
CA TYR A 56 2.45 -4.21 16.63
C TYR A 56 2.88 -5.61 17.04
N ARG A 57 3.64 -6.29 16.17
CA ARG A 57 4.15 -7.65 16.36
C ARG A 57 5.58 -7.73 15.85
N TYR A 58 6.40 -8.58 16.43
CA TYR A 58 7.78 -8.72 15.96
C TYR A 58 8.27 -10.16 16.01
N GLN A 59 9.29 -10.42 15.21
CA GLN A 59 10.06 -11.64 15.21
C GLN A 59 10.74 -11.81 16.56
N GLY A 60 10.46 -12.89 17.29
CA GLY A 60 11.08 -13.13 18.60
C GLY A 60 10.14 -12.93 19.77
N GLU A 61 8.90 -12.49 19.53
CA GLU A 61 7.84 -12.67 20.53
C GLU A 61 7.72 -14.16 20.93
N ALA A 62 7.28 -14.42 22.16
CA ALA A 62 7.18 -15.78 22.70
C ALA A 62 6.34 -16.75 21.84
N ASP A 63 5.40 -16.22 21.05
CA ASP A 63 4.53 -16.98 20.15
C ASP A 63 5.01 -17.03 18.69
N SER A 64 6.23 -16.55 18.42
CA SER A 64 6.90 -16.67 17.12
C SER A 64 7.32 -18.10 16.79
N GLY A 65 7.47 -18.96 17.81
CA GLY A 65 7.93 -20.32 17.63
C GLY A 65 9.43 -20.42 17.28
N PRO A 66 9.92 -21.63 16.97
CA PRO A 66 11.36 -21.93 16.89
C PRO A 66 12.09 -21.24 15.72
N LEU A 67 11.33 -20.73 14.76
CA LEU A 67 11.83 -20.07 13.56
C LEU A 67 11.68 -18.54 13.65
N ALA A 68 11.59 -17.99 14.86
CA ALA A 68 11.46 -16.56 15.10
C ALA A 68 12.58 -15.72 14.47
N SER A 69 13.78 -16.29 14.33
CA SER A 69 14.96 -15.64 13.76
C SER A 69 15.01 -15.67 12.23
N VAL A 70 14.03 -16.31 11.59
CA VAL A 70 13.89 -16.37 10.14
C VAL A 70 12.53 -15.80 9.74
N ASN A 71 12.46 -15.29 8.52
CA ASN A 71 11.30 -14.65 7.87
C ASN A 71 10.49 -13.62 8.71
N CYS A 72 10.54 -12.38 8.25
CA CYS A 72 9.76 -11.27 8.79
C CYS A 72 8.30 -11.26 8.33
N GLY A 73 7.99 -11.84 7.17
CA GLY A 73 6.64 -11.88 6.56
C GLY A 73 5.51 -12.30 7.50
N PRO A 74 5.63 -13.43 8.24
CA PRO A 74 4.59 -13.86 9.19
C PRO A 74 4.24 -12.82 10.25
N SER A 75 5.21 -12.00 10.66
CA SER A 75 4.99 -10.97 11.69
C SER A 75 4.15 -9.82 11.15
N VAL A 76 4.39 -9.38 9.90
CA VAL A 76 3.57 -8.33 9.28
C VAL A 76 2.17 -8.81 8.92
N VAL A 77 1.97 -10.11 8.64
CA VAL A 77 0.63 -10.71 8.54
C VAL A 77 -0.07 -10.69 9.91
N ALA A 78 0.63 -11.01 11.00
CA ALA A 78 0.07 -10.95 12.35
C ALA A 78 -0.36 -9.51 12.73
N MET A 79 0.41 -8.51 12.29
CA MET A 79 0.03 -7.10 12.40
C MET A 79 -1.23 -6.82 11.58
N ALA A 80 -1.28 -7.22 10.31
CA ALA A 80 -2.44 -6.98 9.43
C ALA A 80 -3.75 -7.57 9.97
N ILE A 81 -3.72 -8.78 10.52
CA ILE A 81 -4.90 -9.42 11.13
C ILE A 81 -5.42 -8.56 12.30
N GLN A 82 -4.53 -8.16 13.22
CA GLN A 82 -4.92 -7.37 14.38
C GLN A 82 -5.27 -5.91 14.03
N PHE A 83 -4.59 -5.32 13.05
CA PHE A 83 -4.91 -4.01 12.50
C PHE A 83 -6.37 -3.98 12.01
N ARG A 84 -6.85 -5.08 11.42
CA ARG A 84 -8.24 -5.27 11.00
C ARG A 84 -9.23 -5.56 12.14
N GLY A 85 -8.79 -5.54 13.39
CA GLY A 85 -9.60 -5.94 14.55
C GLY A 85 -9.81 -7.45 14.66
N GLY A 86 -9.04 -8.24 13.91
CA GLY A 86 -9.05 -9.70 13.97
C GLY A 86 -8.42 -10.26 15.24
N PRO A 87 -8.46 -11.59 15.43
CA PRO A 87 -7.90 -12.23 16.60
C PRO A 87 -6.38 -12.07 16.68
N ARG A 88 -5.82 -12.12 17.89
CA ARG A 88 -4.37 -12.20 18.07
C ARG A 88 -3.88 -13.60 17.70
N VAL A 89 -3.50 -13.78 16.44
CA VAL A 89 -2.94 -15.04 15.93
C VAL A 89 -1.46 -15.16 16.30
N PRO A 90 -1.00 -16.33 16.80
CA PRO A 90 0.42 -16.59 17.01
C PRO A 90 1.23 -16.49 15.72
N VAL A 91 2.35 -15.77 15.72
CA VAL A 91 3.21 -15.64 14.52
C VAL A 91 3.71 -17.02 14.06
N GLY A 92 3.96 -17.95 14.99
CA GLY A 92 4.29 -19.33 14.69
C GLY A 92 3.20 -20.11 13.94
N ALA A 93 1.92 -19.80 14.15
CA ALA A 93 0.81 -20.40 13.41
C ALA A 93 0.75 -19.87 11.97
N ILE A 94 1.00 -18.57 11.79
CA ILE A 94 1.10 -17.96 10.45
C ILE A 94 2.25 -18.57 9.65
N ARG A 95 3.40 -18.80 10.30
CA ARG A 95 4.52 -19.54 9.70
C ARG A 95 4.12 -20.92 9.20
N GLN A 96 3.28 -21.65 9.92
CA GLN A 96 2.84 -22.99 9.51
C GLN A 96 1.98 -22.94 8.25
N VAL A 97 1.13 -21.92 8.11
CA VAL A 97 0.32 -21.72 6.89
C VAL A 97 1.18 -21.34 5.69
N ILE A 98 2.17 -20.46 5.89
CA ILE A 98 3.07 -20.03 4.81
C ILE A 98 4.05 -21.14 4.36
N GLY A 99 4.40 -22.08 5.24
CA GLY A 99 5.30 -23.19 4.91
C GLY A 99 6.67 -23.15 5.60
N GLY A 100 6.78 -22.53 6.78
CA GLY A 100 7.92 -22.70 7.68
C GLY A 100 9.00 -21.61 7.58
N ALA A 101 10.27 -22.02 7.39
CA ALA A 101 11.46 -21.14 7.44
C ALA A 101 11.78 -20.42 6.11
N SER A 102 10.94 -20.61 5.10
CA SER A 102 11.18 -20.12 3.74
C SER A 102 11.15 -18.59 3.66
N PHE A 103 11.85 -18.06 2.65
CA PHE A 103 11.62 -16.70 2.19
C PHE A 103 10.15 -16.52 1.82
N THR A 104 9.61 -15.35 2.12
CA THR A 104 8.22 -15.02 1.89
C THR A 104 8.10 -13.92 0.86
N TYR A 105 7.25 -14.15 -0.13
CA TYR A 105 6.90 -13.24 -1.22
C TYR A 105 5.46 -12.77 -1.06
N ALA A 106 5.02 -11.83 -1.89
CA ALA A 106 3.67 -11.29 -1.79
C ALA A 106 2.60 -12.39 -1.82
N ALA A 107 2.75 -13.38 -2.72
CA ALA A 107 1.82 -14.51 -2.84
C ALA A 107 1.70 -15.34 -1.55
N ASP A 108 2.78 -15.51 -0.80
CA ASP A 108 2.76 -16.25 0.47
C ASP A 108 1.98 -15.48 1.54
N LEU A 109 2.19 -14.16 1.60
CA LEU A 109 1.46 -13.29 2.51
C LEU A 109 -0.02 -13.22 2.13
N GLN A 110 -0.35 -13.16 0.84
CA GLN A 110 -1.74 -13.23 0.35
C GLN A 110 -2.40 -14.54 0.76
N HIS A 111 -1.74 -15.69 0.56
CA HIS A 111 -2.24 -16.99 0.99
C HIS A 111 -2.54 -17.02 2.50
N ALA A 112 -1.64 -16.45 3.30
CA ALA A 112 -1.85 -16.33 4.74
C ALA A 112 -3.03 -15.39 5.06
N LEU A 113 -3.09 -14.20 4.46
CA LEU A 113 -4.17 -13.24 4.68
C LEU A 113 -5.54 -13.83 4.29
N ASP A 114 -5.62 -14.57 3.18
CA ASP A 114 -6.81 -15.31 2.75
C ASP A 114 -7.26 -16.34 3.80
N HIS A 115 -6.31 -17.06 4.41
CA HIS A 115 -6.61 -18.05 5.45
C HIS A 115 -7.32 -17.44 6.68
N TRP A 116 -7.02 -16.19 7.02
CA TRP A 116 -7.68 -15.44 8.10
C TRP A 116 -8.72 -14.44 7.59
N GLU A 117 -9.15 -14.56 6.33
CA GLU A 117 -10.18 -13.72 5.72
C GLU A 117 -9.86 -12.22 5.83
N VAL A 118 -8.57 -11.86 5.82
CA VAL A 118 -8.11 -10.48 5.84
C VAL A 118 -8.18 -9.93 4.41
N PRO A 119 -9.04 -8.93 4.15
CA PRO A 119 -9.09 -8.31 2.84
C PRO A 119 -7.72 -7.74 2.51
N HIS A 120 -7.25 -7.99 1.29
CA HIS A 120 -6.02 -7.38 0.79
C HIS A 120 -6.07 -7.19 -0.72
N GLN A 121 -5.21 -6.32 -1.25
CA GLN A 121 -4.99 -6.21 -2.70
C GLN A 121 -3.52 -5.91 -2.99
N ALA A 122 -3.03 -6.35 -4.15
CA ALA A 122 -1.68 -6.02 -4.58
C ALA A 122 -1.64 -4.64 -5.22
N LEU A 123 -0.68 -3.82 -4.80
CA LEU A 123 -0.45 -2.49 -5.37
C LEU A 123 0.54 -2.57 -6.53
N ARG A 124 0.34 -1.73 -7.54
CA ARG A 124 1.07 -1.77 -8.82
C ARG A 124 1.94 -0.55 -9.08
N SER A 125 1.81 0.49 -8.25
CA SER A 125 2.63 1.70 -8.35
C SER A 125 2.86 2.33 -6.98
N LEU A 126 3.89 3.17 -6.88
CA LEU A 126 4.12 4.00 -5.69
C LEU A 126 2.96 4.96 -5.41
N SER A 127 2.31 5.47 -6.47
CA SER A 127 1.14 6.34 -6.30
C SER A 127 -0.02 5.61 -5.63
N GLU A 128 -0.27 4.34 -5.96
CA GLU A 128 -1.28 3.52 -5.28
C GLU A 128 -0.94 3.28 -3.81
N LEU A 129 0.35 3.09 -3.49
CA LEU A 129 0.86 2.96 -2.12
C LEU A 129 0.61 4.25 -1.32
N GLU A 130 1.02 5.39 -1.85
CA GLU A 130 0.84 6.69 -1.18
C GLU A 130 -0.65 6.97 -0.93
N GLN A 131 -1.49 6.69 -1.93
CA GLN A 131 -2.93 6.79 -1.79
C GLN A 131 -3.48 5.83 -0.73
N ALA A 132 -2.91 4.62 -0.59
CA ALA A 132 -3.29 3.64 0.43
C ALA A 132 -3.02 4.15 1.84
N LEU A 133 -1.83 4.70 2.05
CA LEU A 133 -1.48 5.31 3.33
C LEU A 133 -2.34 6.55 3.62
N ALA A 134 -2.64 7.37 2.60
CA ALA A 134 -3.48 8.55 2.75
C ALA A 134 -4.93 8.22 3.20
N ARG A 135 -5.45 7.05 2.83
CA ARG A 135 -6.76 6.55 3.30
C ARG A 135 -6.68 5.72 4.58
N GLY A 136 -5.53 5.71 5.25
CA GLY A 136 -5.30 5.02 6.51
C GLY A 136 -5.18 3.50 6.39
N SER A 137 -4.97 2.97 5.19
CA SER A 137 -4.68 1.54 5.00
C SER A 137 -3.30 1.19 5.54
N LEU A 138 -3.14 -0.06 5.95
CA LEU A 138 -1.83 -0.64 6.23
C LEU A 138 -1.25 -1.17 4.92
N VAL A 139 0.02 -0.85 4.65
CA VAL A 139 0.73 -1.37 3.47
C VAL A 139 1.84 -2.30 3.93
N LEU A 140 1.78 -3.56 3.50
CA LEU A 140 2.85 -4.53 3.66
C LEU A 140 3.77 -4.40 2.45
N ALA A 141 4.98 -3.93 2.67
CA ALA A 141 5.94 -3.66 1.59
C ALA A 141 7.17 -4.55 1.71
N HIS A 142 7.52 -5.24 0.63
CA HIS A 142 8.77 -5.96 0.50
C HIS A 142 9.83 -5.06 -0.13
N LEU A 143 11.01 -5.00 0.48
CA LEU A 143 12.10 -4.17 -0.01
C LEU A 143 13.47 -4.76 0.32
N TRP A 144 14.49 -4.26 -0.37
CA TRP A 144 15.88 -4.49 0.05
C TRP A 144 16.23 -3.52 1.18
N MET A 145 16.88 -4.01 2.24
CA MET A 145 17.32 -3.14 3.32
C MET A 145 18.69 -2.51 3.05
N HIS A 146 19.52 -3.07 2.18
CA HIS A 146 20.86 -2.50 1.92
C HIS A 146 20.87 -1.04 1.42
N PRO A 147 19.89 -0.54 0.62
CA PRO A 147 19.86 0.86 0.19
C PRO A 147 19.32 1.79 1.28
N VAL A 148 18.71 1.24 2.35
CA VAL A 148 18.14 2.02 3.45
C VAL A 148 19.26 2.38 4.43
N THR A 149 19.41 3.68 4.66
CA THR A 149 20.45 4.24 5.52
C THR A 149 20.24 3.76 6.96
N PRO A 150 21.28 3.21 7.64
CA PRO A 150 21.21 2.93 9.06
C PRO A 150 20.93 4.18 9.88
N GLY A 151 20.12 4.05 10.93
CA GLY A 151 19.97 5.09 11.95
C GLY A 151 21.24 5.26 12.76
N GLU A 152 21.40 6.42 13.39
CA GLU A 152 22.53 6.68 14.31
C GLU A 152 22.51 5.72 15.52
N ASP A 153 21.32 5.23 15.88
CA ASP A 153 21.06 4.32 16.99
C ASP A 153 21.26 2.83 16.66
N TYR A 154 21.57 2.50 15.40
CA TYR A 154 21.49 1.13 14.87
C TYR A 154 22.27 0.06 15.65
N ALA A 155 23.41 0.43 16.25
CA ALA A 155 24.28 -0.48 16.99
C ALA A 155 24.26 -0.20 18.50
N THR A 156 23.40 0.70 18.94
CA THR A 156 23.37 1.21 20.30
C THR A 156 22.25 0.53 21.07
N ALA A 157 22.61 -0.30 22.05
CA ALA A 157 21.64 -0.90 22.96
C ALA A 157 21.00 0.17 23.85
N TYR A 158 19.67 0.08 24.03
CA TYR A 158 18.91 0.99 24.89
C TYR A 158 19.19 2.46 24.58
N SER A 159 19.16 2.81 23.30
CA SER A 159 19.35 4.18 22.85
C SER A 159 18.13 5.05 23.18
N SER A 160 18.24 6.37 22.95
CA SER A 160 17.11 7.29 23.13
C SER A 160 16.02 7.01 22.09
N ALA A 161 14.75 7.08 22.50
CA ALA A 161 13.60 7.00 21.59
C ALA A 161 13.48 8.21 20.63
N GLU A 162 14.24 9.27 20.85
CA GLU A 162 14.38 10.38 19.88
C GLU A 162 15.13 9.92 18.62
N GLU A 163 15.94 8.87 18.72
CA GLU A 163 16.69 8.27 17.62
C GLU A 163 15.85 7.18 16.93
N HIS A 164 14.76 7.58 16.27
CA HIS A 164 13.76 6.66 15.70
C HIS A 164 13.73 6.60 14.17
N SER A 165 14.84 6.92 13.50
CA SER A 165 14.90 6.95 12.03
C SER A 165 15.99 6.04 11.44
N GLY A 166 15.82 5.64 10.17
CA GLY A 166 16.74 4.76 9.44
C GLY A 166 16.63 3.29 9.88
N ARG A 167 17.45 2.39 9.36
CA ARG A 167 17.45 0.97 9.80
C ARG A 167 18.21 0.79 11.12
N PHE A 168 17.77 -0.10 12.01
CA PHE A 168 18.36 -0.36 13.33
C PHE A 168 19.02 -1.74 13.51
N TYR A 169 19.40 -2.38 12.41
CA TYR A 169 20.00 -3.72 12.41
C TYR A 169 20.88 -3.99 11.20
N ALA A 170 21.89 -4.85 11.35
CA ALA A 170 22.94 -5.08 10.34
C ALA A 170 22.54 -5.74 9.05
N TYR A 171 21.40 -6.41 9.09
CA TYR A 171 20.89 -7.15 7.98
C TYR A 171 20.51 -6.23 6.79
N GLY A 172 21.14 -6.48 5.64
CA GLY A 172 20.91 -5.77 4.38
C GLY A 172 20.06 -6.51 3.35
N GLY A 173 19.52 -7.68 3.69
CA GLY A 173 18.74 -8.49 2.76
C GLY A 173 17.30 -8.01 2.58
N SER A 174 16.49 -8.90 2.01
CA SER A 174 15.07 -8.70 1.75
C SER A 174 14.29 -8.60 3.06
N HIS A 175 13.39 -7.64 3.18
CA HIS A 175 12.64 -7.42 4.41
C HIS A 175 11.23 -6.90 4.16
N TRP A 176 10.30 -7.31 5.00
CA TRP A 176 8.92 -6.82 5.02
C TRP A 176 8.76 -5.75 6.08
N LEU A 177 8.21 -4.61 5.67
CA LEU A 177 7.78 -3.53 6.56
C LEU A 177 6.25 -3.40 6.51
N ALA A 178 5.65 -3.02 7.63
CA ALA A 178 4.25 -2.62 7.69
C ALA A 178 4.17 -1.08 7.76
N LEU A 179 4.04 -0.43 6.61
CA LEU A 179 3.91 1.02 6.49
C LEU A 179 2.48 1.42 6.84
N HIS A 180 2.29 2.40 7.72
CA HIS A 180 0.95 2.86 8.10
C HIS A 180 0.75 4.36 7.89
N THR A 181 1.82 5.12 7.65
CA THR A 181 1.73 6.57 7.42
C THR A 181 2.86 7.05 6.52
N LEU A 182 2.55 7.99 5.63
CA LEU A 182 3.50 8.87 4.96
C LEU A 182 3.33 10.27 5.56
N THR A 183 4.41 10.91 5.95
CA THR A 183 4.36 12.27 6.50
C THR A 183 3.81 13.25 5.46
N SER A 184 3.18 14.33 5.92
CA SER A 184 2.51 15.30 5.03
C SER A 184 3.45 16.02 4.06
N ASP A 185 4.75 16.08 4.39
CA ASP A 185 5.80 16.60 3.52
C ASP A 185 6.31 15.55 2.52
N GLY A 186 5.88 14.29 2.63
CA GLY A 186 6.28 13.19 1.75
C GLY A 186 7.68 12.65 2.03
N GLU A 187 8.38 13.12 3.07
CA GLU A 187 9.79 12.80 3.30
C GLU A 187 9.99 11.46 4.02
N TRP A 188 9.01 11.01 4.80
CA TRP A 188 9.16 9.87 5.70
C TRP A 188 7.97 8.92 5.67
N PHE A 189 8.25 7.63 5.48
CA PHE A 189 7.32 6.59 5.89
C PHE A 189 7.49 6.30 7.38
N ILE A 190 6.38 6.17 8.09
CA ILE A 190 6.33 5.62 9.44
C ILE A 190 5.87 4.17 9.33
N ALA A 191 6.66 3.27 9.89
CA ALA A 191 6.50 1.85 9.74
C ALA A 191 6.59 1.11 11.08
N HIS A 192 5.89 -0.01 11.13
CA HIS A 192 6.21 -1.08 12.04
C HIS A 192 7.17 -2.05 11.39
N ASP A 193 8.39 -2.06 11.91
CA ASP A 193 9.42 -3.01 11.53
C ASP A 193 9.36 -4.24 12.43
N PRO A 194 9.15 -5.45 11.88
CA PRO A 194 9.05 -6.67 12.67
C PRO A 194 10.41 -7.21 13.16
N ASN A 195 11.55 -6.60 12.84
CA ASN A 195 12.87 -7.15 13.18
C ASN A 195 13.35 -6.70 14.56
N VAL A 196 12.92 -7.40 15.61
CA VAL A 196 13.36 -7.17 16.99
C VAL A 196 13.99 -8.45 17.54
N ARG A 197 15.31 -8.57 17.49
CA ARG A 197 15.98 -9.78 18.00
C ARG A 197 16.40 -9.57 19.45
N ASP A 198 16.10 -10.54 20.31
CA ASP A 198 16.55 -10.51 21.70
C ASP A 198 17.99 -11.05 21.83
N GLY A 199 18.65 -10.64 22.93
CA GLY A 199 20.00 -11.11 23.29
C GLY A 199 21.02 -10.01 23.63
N GLN A 200 20.87 -8.79 23.10
CA GLN A 200 21.85 -7.70 23.34
C GLN A 200 21.24 -6.30 23.59
N GLY A 201 19.91 -6.15 23.65
CA GLY A 201 19.27 -4.85 23.91
C GLY A 201 19.33 -3.84 22.75
N ILE A 202 20.06 -4.13 21.67
CA ILE A 202 20.25 -3.27 20.48
C ILE A 202 18.93 -2.85 19.82
N TYR A 203 17.90 -3.70 19.91
CA TYR A 203 16.60 -3.51 19.29
C TYR A 203 15.57 -2.83 20.20
N TRP A 204 16.01 -2.29 21.34
CA TRP A 204 15.19 -1.65 22.35
C TRP A 204 15.69 -0.24 22.64
N TYR A 205 14.78 0.68 22.89
CA TYR A 205 15.09 1.97 23.50
C TYR A 205 15.27 1.83 25.02
N ASP A 206 15.89 2.81 25.64
CA ASP A 206 16.02 2.92 27.10
C ASP A 206 14.67 2.88 27.84
N SER A 207 13.62 3.36 27.18
CA SER A 207 12.23 3.30 27.62
C SER A 207 11.63 1.89 27.65
N GLY A 208 12.31 0.90 27.09
CA GLY A 208 11.79 -0.46 26.92
C GLY A 208 10.85 -0.61 25.72
N VAL A 209 10.70 0.42 24.89
CA VAL A 209 9.95 0.34 23.63
C VAL A 209 10.81 -0.35 22.56
N PRO A 210 10.25 -1.30 21.78
CA PRO A 210 10.96 -1.88 20.65
C PRO A 210 11.26 -0.81 19.59
N LYS A 211 12.48 -0.78 19.06
CA LYS A 211 12.88 0.20 18.04
C LYS A 211 12.09 0.10 16.74
N GLY A 212 11.55 -1.06 16.43
CA GLY A 212 10.74 -1.27 15.23
C GLY A 212 9.32 -0.70 15.33
N LEU A 213 8.87 -0.27 16.52
CA LEU A 213 7.57 0.37 16.68
C LEU A 213 7.63 1.84 16.18
N ASN A 214 6.76 2.22 15.25
CA ASN A 214 6.65 3.59 14.71
C ASN A 214 7.99 4.15 14.21
N ARG A 215 8.77 3.34 13.50
CA ARG A 215 10.09 3.73 13.03
C ARG A 215 10.03 4.47 11.70
N TRP A 216 10.84 5.51 11.59
CA TRP A 216 10.84 6.42 10.46
C TRP A 216 11.86 5.99 9.42
N TYR A 217 11.40 5.82 8.19
CA TYR A 217 12.24 5.48 7.07
C TYR A 217 12.13 6.55 5.99
N ARG A 218 13.26 6.95 5.40
CA ARG A 218 13.26 7.94 4.32
C ARG A 218 12.41 7.42 3.17
N ALA A 219 11.40 8.20 2.78
CA ALA A 219 10.44 7.78 1.77
C ALA A 219 11.13 7.48 0.44
N ALA A 220 12.06 8.33 0.02
CA ALA A 220 12.84 8.13 -1.21
C ALA A 220 13.63 6.80 -1.23
N GLU A 221 14.27 6.42 -0.11
CA GLU A 221 15.06 5.19 -0.02
C GLU A 221 14.17 3.95 -0.04
N VAL A 222 13.06 3.99 0.71
CA VAL A 222 12.09 2.89 0.77
C VAL A 222 11.39 2.72 -0.56
N SER A 223 10.88 3.79 -1.16
CA SER A 223 10.18 3.76 -2.45
C SER A 223 11.08 3.19 -3.55
N ALA A 224 12.33 3.69 -3.67
CA ALA A 224 13.29 3.16 -4.63
C ALA A 224 13.60 1.69 -4.40
N SER A 225 13.66 1.25 -3.14
CA SER A 225 13.93 -0.14 -2.79
C SER A 225 12.75 -1.07 -3.07
N ILE A 226 11.52 -0.62 -2.85
CA ILE A 226 10.28 -1.33 -3.21
C ILE A 226 10.20 -1.52 -4.74
N GLU A 227 10.46 -0.47 -5.51
CA GLU A 227 10.50 -0.56 -6.98
C GLU A 227 11.58 -1.53 -7.45
N ALA A 228 12.79 -1.46 -6.86
CA ALA A 228 13.88 -2.38 -7.18
C ALA A 228 13.59 -3.83 -6.79
N TYR A 229 12.71 -4.06 -5.81
CA TYR A 229 12.24 -5.40 -5.42
C TYR A 229 11.14 -5.93 -6.36
N GLY A 230 10.56 -5.10 -7.22
CA GLY A 230 9.53 -5.49 -8.19
C GLY A 230 8.09 -5.19 -7.74
N MET A 231 7.89 -4.20 -6.86
CA MET A 231 6.56 -3.80 -6.36
C MET A 231 5.79 -4.94 -5.68
N GLU A 232 6.48 -5.76 -4.88
CA GLU A 232 5.84 -6.72 -3.99
C GLU A 232 5.21 -6.01 -2.79
N VAL A 233 4.04 -5.43 -3.02
CA VAL A 233 3.34 -4.58 -2.06
C VAL A 233 1.89 -5.00 -1.95
N LEU A 234 1.41 -5.17 -0.73
CA LEU A 234 0.02 -5.49 -0.42
C LEU A 234 -0.58 -4.37 0.42
N GLU A 235 -1.76 -3.92 0.03
CA GLU A 235 -2.59 -3.10 0.89
C GLU A 235 -3.53 -3.98 1.71
N VAL A 236 -3.71 -3.60 2.97
CA VAL A 236 -4.76 -4.09 3.87
C VAL A 236 -5.59 -2.86 4.28
N PRO A 237 -6.89 -2.82 4.00
CA PRO A 237 -7.66 -1.60 4.10
C PRO A 237 -7.98 -1.31 5.56
N ALA A 238 -8.06 -0.03 5.94
CA ALA A 238 -8.42 0.38 7.30
C ALA A 238 -9.72 -0.30 7.79
N PRO A 239 -9.85 -0.67 9.09
CA PRO A 239 -11.09 -1.22 9.64
C PRO A 239 -12.35 -0.47 9.19
N GLY A 240 -13.37 -1.21 8.76
CA GLY A 240 -14.59 -0.62 8.19
C GLY A 240 -14.51 -0.29 6.70
N ASN A 241 -13.32 -0.11 6.13
CA ASN A 241 -13.12 0.00 4.69
C ASN A 241 -13.04 -1.40 4.06
N ARG A 242 -13.65 -1.57 2.89
CA ARG A 242 -13.45 -2.69 1.97
C ARG A 242 -12.84 -2.14 0.69
N PHE A 243 -12.08 -2.97 -0.04
CA PHE A 243 -11.67 -2.62 -1.41
C PHE A 243 -12.88 -2.44 -2.34
N ASP A 244 -13.99 -3.12 -2.00
CA ASP A 244 -15.25 -3.08 -2.70
C ASP A 244 -16.30 -2.27 -1.90
N GLY A 245 -16.23 -0.94 -1.97
CA GLY A 245 -17.29 -0.03 -1.50
C GLY A 245 -17.73 -0.17 -0.03
N PRO A 246 -18.77 0.57 0.40
CA PRO A 246 -19.20 0.55 1.81
C PRO A 246 -19.77 -0.80 2.27
N SER A 247 -19.66 -1.05 3.58
CA SER A 247 -20.29 -2.19 4.26
C SER A 247 -21.83 -2.14 4.16
N ALA A 248 -22.45 -3.29 3.85
CA ALA A 248 -23.90 -3.48 3.72
C ALA A 248 -24.75 -3.01 4.93
N ALA A 249 -24.15 -2.84 6.11
CA ALA A 249 -24.84 -2.33 7.29
C ALA A 249 -25.09 -0.80 7.28
N ALA A 250 -24.29 -0.03 6.53
CA ALA A 250 -24.52 1.41 6.34
C ALA A 250 -25.56 1.69 5.24
N ALA A 251 -25.71 0.75 4.30
CA ALA A 251 -26.66 0.78 3.20
C ALA A 251 -28.14 0.58 3.64
N GLU A 252 -28.37 -0.05 4.79
CA GLU A 252 -29.72 -0.34 5.29
C GLU A 252 -30.44 0.85 5.94
N GLN A 253 -29.74 1.94 6.33
CA GLN A 253 -30.39 3.07 7.01
C GLN A 253 -31.05 4.10 6.08
N GLU A 254 -30.78 4.08 4.77
CA GLU A 254 -31.40 5.02 3.81
C GLU A 254 -32.07 4.35 2.59
N GLY A 255 -32.01 3.02 2.46
CA GLY A 255 -32.47 2.32 1.26
C GLY A 255 -31.59 2.61 0.03
N GLY A 256 -31.64 1.72 -0.97
CA GLY A 256 -30.84 1.84 -2.19
C GLY A 256 -30.56 0.49 -2.86
N LEU A 257 -29.68 0.49 -3.85
CA LEU A 257 -29.27 -0.72 -4.56
C LEU A 257 -27.80 -0.69 -4.99
N TRP A 258 -27.25 -1.87 -5.25
CA TRP A 258 -25.93 -2.01 -5.87
C TRP A 258 -26.04 -1.98 -7.40
N HIS A 259 -25.23 -1.14 -8.02
CA HIS A 259 -25.07 -1.06 -9.46
C HIS A 259 -23.66 -1.51 -9.87
N ARG A 260 -23.57 -2.46 -10.80
CA ARG A 260 -22.30 -2.90 -11.38
C ARG A 260 -22.00 -2.07 -12.62
N VAL A 261 -20.92 -1.29 -12.55
CA VAL A 261 -20.45 -0.44 -13.66
C VAL A 261 -20.14 -1.30 -14.89
N GLY A 262 -20.87 -1.02 -15.97
CA GLY A 262 -20.67 -1.58 -17.31
C GLY A 262 -19.63 -0.83 -18.14
N PRO A 263 -19.27 -1.37 -19.32
CA PRO A 263 -18.30 -0.74 -20.20
C PRO A 263 -18.71 0.67 -20.65
N GLY A 264 -17.90 1.67 -20.29
CA GLY A 264 -18.07 3.05 -20.76
C GLY A 264 -19.09 3.88 -19.99
N GLU A 265 -19.65 3.37 -18.89
CA GLU A 265 -20.48 4.15 -17.99
C GLU A 265 -19.66 5.19 -17.23
N THR A 266 -20.29 6.33 -16.94
CA THR A 266 -19.72 7.41 -16.13
C THR A 266 -20.58 7.64 -14.90
N LEU A 267 -20.01 8.24 -13.85
CA LEU A 267 -20.74 8.48 -12.61
C LEU A 267 -22.00 9.33 -12.85
N GLY A 268 -21.92 10.32 -13.74
CA GLY A 268 -23.06 11.14 -14.15
C GLY A 268 -24.15 10.36 -14.88
N ALA A 269 -23.78 9.39 -15.73
CA ALA A 269 -24.76 8.56 -16.44
C ALA A 269 -25.50 7.59 -15.49
N ILE A 270 -24.76 7.01 -14.54
CA ILE A 270 -25.31 6.12 -13.52
C ILE A 270 -26.22 6.92 -12.57
N ALA A 271 -25.77 8.10 -12.13
CA ALA A 271 -26.56 9.03 -11.33
C ALA A 271 -27.89 9.38 -12.00
N TRP A 272 -27.82 9.74 -13.28
CA TRP A 272 -29.00 10.04 -14.09
C TRP A 272 -29.94 8.84 -14.22
N HIS A 273 -29.39 7.64 -14.44
CA HIS A 273 -30.19 6.41 -14.60
C HIS A 273 -31.05 6.09 -13.37
N TYR A 274 -30.54 6.39 -12.18
CA TYR A 274 -31.22 6.12 -10.91
C TYR A 274 -31.92 7.34 -10.28
N ASP A 275 -31.96 8.47 -10.98
CA ASP A 275 -32.53 9.74 -10.47
C ASP A 275 -31.89 10.20 -9.14
N VAL A 276 -30.58 10.00 -9.01
CA VAL A 276 -29.78 10.43 -7.85
C VAL A 276 -28.69 11.40 -8.29
N SER A 277 -28.12 12.17 -7.37
CA SER A 277 -26.98 13.03 -7.72
C SER A 277 -25.67 12.23 -7.82
N SER A 278 -24.81 12.59 -8.77
CA SER A 278 -23.46 12.00 -8.86
C SER A 278 -22.67 12.25 -7.59
N ARG A 279 -22.90 13.39 -6.92
CA ARG A 279 -22.29 13.72 -5.63
C ARG A 279 -22.75 12.77 -4.52
N ALA A 280 -24.05 12.43 -4.46
CA ALA A 280 -24.56 11.45 -3.51
C ALA A 280 -23.94 10.06 -3.75
N ILE A 281 -23.79 9.63 -5.00
CA ILE A 281 -23.09 8.37 -5.30
C ILE A 281 -21.60 8.48 -4.93
N HIS A 282 -20.93 9.59 -5.27
CA HIS A 282 -19.53 9.85 -4.91
C HIS A 282 -19.30 9.74 -3.41
N ASP A 283 -20.07 10.50 -2.63
CA ASP A 283 -19.97 10.55 -1.17
C ASP A 283 -20.32 9.18 -0.57
N ALA A 284 -21.40 8.55 -1.04
CA ALA A 284 -21.83 7.26 -0.55
C ALA A 284 -20.86 6.12 -0.89
N ASN A 285 -20.03 6.26 -1.93
CA ASN A 285 -19.04 5.25 -2.32
C ASN A 285 -17.60 5.64 -1.99
N GLY A 286 -17.37 6.79 -1.35
CA GLY A 286 -16.04 7.30 -1.05
C GLY A 286 -15.16 7.47 -2.29
N LEU A 287 -15.75 7.82 -3.44
CA LEU A 287 -14.99 8.00 -4.66
C LEU A 287 -14.05 9.21 -4.50
N SER A 288 -12.81 9.12 -4.97
CA SER A 288 -11.88 10.26 -4.97
C SER A 288 -11.94 11.07 -6.26
N ASN A 289 -12.48 10.48 -7.34
CA ASN A 289 -12.61 11.12 -8.66
C ASN A 289 -13.83 10.59 -9.42
N ASP A 290 -14.77 11.48 -9.72
CA ASP A 290 -16.01 11.17 -10.45
C ASP A 290 -15.80 10.66 -11.87
N ASN A 291 -14.62 10.92 -12.44
CA ASN A 291 -14.28 10.58 -13.81
C ASN A 291 -13.59 9.22 -13.97
N LEU A 292 -13.28 8.53 -12.87
CA LEU A 292 -12.56 7.26 -12.90
C LEU A 292 -13.43 6.14 -12.30
N LEU A 293 -14.26 5.54 -13.16
CA LEU A 293 -15.00 4.32 -12.83
C LEU A 293 -14.39 3.11 -13.54
N TRP A 294 -14.29 2.00 -12.83
CA TRP A 294 -13.73 0.74 -13.35
C TRP A 294 -14.85 -0.19 -13.82
N ILE A 295 -14.65 -0.86 -14.95
CA ILE A 295 -15.61 -1.87 -15.42
C ILE A 295 -15.70 -2.97 -14.38
N GLY A 296 -16.93 -3.31 -13.97
CA GLY A 296 -17.20 -4.31 -12.94
C GLY A 296 -17.21 -3.75 -11.51
N GLN A 297 -16.82 -2.49 -11.30
CA GLN A 297 -16.92 -1.79 -10.02
C GLN A 297 -18.37 -1.80 -9.52
N GLN A 298 -18.56 -2.08 -8.23
CA GLN A 298 -19.87 -1.99 -7.60
C GLN A 298 -20.01 -0.62 -6.96
N LEU A 299 -21.08 0.10 -7.32
CA LEU A 299 -21.46 1.37 -6.73
C LEU A 299 -22.75 1.20 -5.94
N TRP A 300 -22.75 1.62 -4.69
CA TRP A 300 -23.94 1.80 -3.88
C TRP A 300 -24.69 3.05 -4.36
N ILE A 301 -25.95 2.90 -4.76
CA ILE A 301 -26.77 4.01 -5.23
C ILE A 301 -27.77 4.34 -4.12
N PRO A 302 -27.50 5.37 -3.28
CA PRO A 302 -28.34 5.69 -2.13
C PRO A 302 -29.72 6.19 -2.57
N GLY A 303 -30.78 5.70 -1.94
CA GLY A 303 -32.17 6.11 -2.26
C GLY A 303 -32.70 5.61 -3.60
N ALA A 304 -31.94 4.81 -4.36
CA ALA A 304 -32.40 4.24 -5.61
C ALA A 304 -33.36 3.07 -5.38
N GLU A 305 -34.59 3.21 -5.85
CA GLU A 305 -35.50 2.09 -6.07
C GLU A 305 -35.19 1.46 -7.45
N ARG A 306 -35.41 0.14 -7.60
CA ARG A 306 -35.23 -0.57 -8.88
C ARG A 306 -35.89 0.25 -9.99
N PRO A 307 -35.23 0.52 -11.14
CA PRO A 307 -35.67 1.58 -12.04
C PRO A 307 -37.14 1.38 -12.40
N ALA A 308 -37.98 2.35 -12.04
CA ALA A 308 -39.22 2.53 -12.77
C ALA A 308 -38.81 2.73 -14.23
N SER A 309 -39.42 1.98 -15.14
CA SER A 309 -39.35 2.25 -16.58
C SER A 309 -39.89 3.67 -16.81
N ARG A 310 -39.04 4.67 -16.63
CA ARG A 310 -39.36 6.06 -16.94
C ARG A 310 -38.85 6.31 -18.34
N ASN A 311 -39.84 6.59 -19.18
CA ASN A 311 -39.77 6.80 -20.61
C ASN A 311 -38.53 7.60 -21.03
N GLN A 312 -37.90 7.10 -22.08
CA GLN A 312 -37.14 7.90 -23.04
C GLN A 312 -37.91 9.20 -23.28
N GLY A 313 -37.43 10.30 -22.69
CA GLY A 313 -37.94 11.62 -23.02
C GLY A 313 -37.77 11.83 -24.53
N GLU A 314 -38.71 12.51 -25.17
CA GLU A 314 -38.65 12.71 -26.62
C GLU A 314 -37.27 13.22 -27.08
N PRO A 315 -36.78 12.80 -28.26
CA PRO A 315 -35.46 13.16 -28.74
C PRO A 315 -35.29 14.68 -28.73
N ARG A 316 -34.36 15.18 -27.92
CA ARG A 316 -34.04 16.60 -27.87
C ARG A 316 -33.00 16.89 -28.93
N TRP A 317 -33.20 17.96 -29.70
CA TRP A 317 -32.21 18.39 -30.69
C TRP A 317 -31.38 19.54 -30.14
N HIS A 318 -30.06 19.45 -30.27
CA HIS A 318 -29.10 20.48 -29.90
C HIS A 318 -28.36 20.99 -31.14
N THR A 319 -28.31 22.29 -31.36
CA THR A 319 -27.49 22.90 -32.42
C THR A 319 -26.13 23.25 -31.86
N VAL A 320 -25.07 22.59 -32.33
CA VAL A 320 -23.69 22.76 -31.85
C VAL A 320 -23.24 24.22 -31.99
N ALA A 321 -22.83 24.82 -30.88
CA ALA A 321 -22.28 26.17 -30.79
C ALA A 321 -20.74 26.15 -30.72
N VAL A 322 -20.14 27.34 -30.80
CA VAL A 322 -18.68 27.50 -30.60
C VAL A 322 -18.31 27.03 -29.20
N GLY A 323 -17.35 26.12 -29.12
CA GLY A 323 -16.84 25.57 -27.85
C GLY A 323 -17.54 24.32 -27.35
N ASP A 324 -18.61 23.85 -28.01
CA ASP A 324 -19.23 22.58 -27.66
C ASP A 324 -18.32 21.40 -27.97
N THR A 325 -18.42 20.37 -27.13
CA THR A 325 -17.81 19.05 -27.35
C THR A 325 -18.84 17.98 -27.02
N LEU A 326 -18.74 16.77 -27.59
CA LEU A 326 -19.67 15.69 -27.24
C LEU A 326 -19.68 15.40 -25.74
N ILE A 327 -18.51 15.48 -25.11
CA ILE A 327 -18.35 15.32 -23.65
C ILE A 327 -19.08 16.44 -22.90
N GLY A 328 -18.86 17.71 -23.29
CA GLY A 328 -19.53 18.86 -22.68
C GLY A 328 -21.05 18.84 -22.88
N LEU A 329 -21.52 18.42 -24.05
CA LEU A 329 -22.94 18.25 -24.33
C LEU A 329 -23.53 17.08 -23.53
N GLY A 330 -22.80 15.97 -23.40
CA GLY A 330 -23.21 14.87 -22.56
C GLY A 330 -23.37 15.28 -21.10
N ALA A 331 -22.40 16.02 -20.56
CA ALA A 331 -22.49 16.60 -19.22
C ALA A 331 -23.67 17.58 -19.09
N ARG A 332 -23.89 18.44 -20.10
CA ARG A 332 -24.98 19.42 -20.11
C ARG A 332 -26.36 18.78 -20.13
N TYR A 333 -26.53 17.69 -20.87
CA TYR A 333 -27.81 17.04 -21.08
C TYR A 333 -28.05 15.81 -20.20
N GLY A 334 -27.05 15.40 -19.41
CA GLY A 334 -27.14 14.21 -18.56
C GLY A 334 -27.14 12.90 -19.35
N VAL A 335 -26.53 12.90 -20.55
CA VAL A 335 -26.52 11.74 -21.46
C VAL A 335 -25.06 11.37 -21.77
N PRO A 336 -24.68 10.08 -21.80
CA PRO A 336 -23.34 9.70 -22.20
C PRO A 336 -22.97 10.28 -23.57
N TRP A 337 -21.79 10.88 -23.69
CA TRP A 337 -21.35 11.44 -24.97
C TRP A 337 -21.29 10.39 -26.07
N ARG A 338 -21.06 9.12 -25.70
CA ARG A 338 -21.09 7.96 -26.60
C ARG A 338 -22.49 7.67 -27.12
N ASP A 339 -23.53 7.90 -26.32
CA ASP A 339 -24.92 7.71 -26.73
C ASP A 339 -25.36 8.84 -27.66
N ILE A 340 -24.92 10.07 -27.39
CA ILE A 340 -25.05 11.17 -28.35
C ILE A 340 -24.30 10.82 -29.65
N ALA A 341 -23.05 10.32 -29.57
CA ALA A 341 -22.30 9.92 -30.76
C ALA A 341 -23.00 8.80 -31.54
N ALA A 342 -23.50 7.77 -30.84
CA ALA A 342 -24.21 6.64 -31.43
C ALA A 342 -25.53 7.06 -32.08
N ALA A 343 -26.33 7.89 -31.40
CA ALA A 343 -27.60 8.43 -31.89
C ALA A 343 -27.43 9.29 -33.16
N ASN A 344 -26.21 9.77 -33.42
CA ASN A 344 -25.86 10.58 -34.59
C ASN A 344 -24.91 9.86 -35.56
N GLY A 345 -24.70 8.54 -35.41
CA GLY A 345 -23.93 7.70 -36.35
C GLY A 345 -22.41 7.95 -36.33
N ARG A 346 -21.83 8.32 -35.19
CA ARG A 346 -20.44 8.84 -35.05
C ARG A 346 -19.51 7.97 -34.21
N LEU A 347 -19.78 6.68 -34.10
CA LEU A 347 -18.91 5.75 -33.37
C LEU A 347 -17.52 5.70 -34.05
N GLY A 348 -16.56 6.46 -33.51
CA GLY A 348 -15.17 6.52 -33.99
C GLY A 348 -14.61 7.92 -34.25
N SER A 349 -15.45 8.96 -34.30
CA SER A 349 -15.00 10.35 -34.48
C SER A 349 -15.61 11.24 -33.40
N GLY A 350 -14.76 11.81 -32.53
CA GLY A 350 -15.19 12.76 -31.48
C GLY A 350 -15.50 14.16 -31.99
N TRP A 351 -15.42 14.39 -33.30
CA TRP A 351 -15.56 15.71 -33.92
C TRP A 351 -17.03 16.06 -34.18
N ILE A 352 -17.43 17.26 -33.75
CA ILE A 352 -18.72 17.88 -34.06
C ILE A 352 -18.48 19.21 -34.77
N ARG A 353 -19.38 19.61 -35.67
CA ARG A 353 -19.26 20.87 -36.42
C ARG A 353 -20.17 21.94 -35.83
N ILE A 354 -19.69 23.17 -35.74
CA ILE A 354 -20.52 24.31 -35.36
C ILE A 354 -21.70 24.43 -36.35
N GLY A 355 -22.90 24.66 -35.83
CA GLY A 355 -24.16 24.75 -36.57
C GLY A 355 -24.89 23.40 -36.76
N GLU A 356 -24.34 22.31 -36.23
CA GLU A 356 -24.83 20.97 -36.52
C GLU A 356 -25.95 20.46 -35.58
N ARG A 357 -26.90 19.74 -36.17
CA ARG A 357 -28.03 18.94 -35.64
C ARG A 357 -27.68 17.75 -34.71
N LEU A 358 -27.32 17.97 -33.46
CA LEU A 358 -27.21 16.99 -32.35
C LEU A 358 -28.53 16.27 -31.97
N ARG A 359 -28.77 14.99 -32.29
CA ARG A 359 -29.78 14.19 -31.57
C ARG A 359 -29.26 13.83 -30.18
N ILE A 360 -29.96 14.28 -29.15
CA ILE A 360 -29.69 13.94 -27.75
C ILE A 360 -30.71 12.87 -27.35
N PRO A 361 -30.28 11.60 -27.18
CA PRO A 361 -31.17 10.48 -26.86
C PRO A 361 -31.74 10.53 -25.45
#